data_AF-A0AAV0VYS7-F1
#
_entry.id   AF-A0AAV0VYS7-F1
#
_cell.length_a   1.000
_cell.length_b   1.000
_cell.length_c   1.000
_cell.angle_alpha   90.00
_cell.angle_beta   90.00
_cell.angle_gamma   90.00
#
_symmetry.space_group_name_H-M   'P 1'
#
loop_
_entity.id
_entity.type
_entity.pdbx_description
1 polymer ?
#
loop_
_entity_poly.entity_id
_entity_poly.type
_entity_poly.pdbx_seq_one_letter_code
_entity_poly.pdbx_strand_id
1 'polypeptide(L)'
;MWGQSWENILDLTIPYPGKNYLDVTPQMIKQGYTPAAMFRVAEEFFISLNMSSMPQSFWANSVVEELPGQPIICQPSAWDFCNRQDYRIKMCTQVNMKDFITVHHEMAHVQYFLNYKKQPKVYRDGANPGFHEALSEAISLSVSTPKHLQTLGLILNSVDDIPHNINYLFGLAMDKLTFLPFSLALDLWRWDIFKGTTHKERYNCHWWDLRERLGGVKPPVLRSETDFDPGSKYHVPANIPYIG
;
A
#
# COMPACT_ATOMS: atom_id res chain seq x y z
N MET A 1 0.68 6.22 -12.54
CA MET A 1 -0.51 6.90 -13.10
C MET A 1 -0.72 8.27 -12.48
N TRP A 2 -1.15 8.37 -11.21
CA TRP A 2 -1.57 9.65 -10.61
C TRP A 2 -0.44 10.51 -10.02
N GLY A 3 0.81 10.04 -10.05
CA GLY A 3 1.94 10.74 -9.44
C GLY A 3 1.82 10.91 -7.93
N GLN A 4 1.16 9.96 -7.25
CA GLN A 4 1.05 9.92 -5.78
C GLN A 4 2.29 9.31 -5.10
N SER A 5 3.13 8.64 -5.86
CA SER A 5 4.40 8.04 -5.46
C SER A 5 5.34 8.13 -6.65
N TRP A 6 6.61 8.41 -6.38
CA TRP A 6 7.65 8.66 -7.39
C TRP A 6 8.72 7.55 -7.42
N GLU A 7 8.45 6.38 -6.80
CA GLU A 7 9.38 5.24 -6.81
C GLU A 7 9.79 4.80 -8.22
N ASN A 8 8.86 4.89 -9.19
CA ASN A 8 9.10 4.43 -10.56
C ASN A 8 10.05 5.33 -11.38
N ILE A 9 10.56 6.43 -10.81
CA ILE A 9 11.59 7.27 -11.45
C ILE A 9 12.90 7.29 -10.65
N LEU A 10 13.07 6.36 -9.71
CA LEU A 10 14.28 6.27 -8.89
C LEU A 10 15.53 6.03 -9.74
N ASP A 11 15.44 5.21 -10.78
CA ASP A 11 16.53 4.97 -11.74
C ASP A 11 17.08 6.26 -12.37
N LEU A 12 16.24 7.29 -12.54
CA LEU A 12 16.61 8.60 -13.08
C LEU A 12 17.11 9.60 -12.02
N THR A 13 16.73 9.40 -10.77
CA THR A 13 16.86 10.41 -9.69
C THR A 13 17.72 9.97 -8.51
N ILE A 14 18.19 8.72 -8.51
CA ILE A 14 18.91 8.12 -7.39
C ILE A 14 20.21 8.91 -7.08
N PRO A 15 20.43 9.31 -5.81
CA PRO A 15 21.59 10.13 -5.45
C PRO A 15 22.95 9.49 -5.75
N TYR A 16 23.06 8.16 -5.55
CA TYR A 16 24.27 7.40 -5.83
C TYR A 16 24.01 6.32 -6.90
N PRO A 17 24.20 6.62 -8.19
CA PRO A 17 24.03 5.66 -9.27
C PRO A 17 24.92 4.42 -9.10
N GLY A 18 24.41 3.24 -9.47
CA GLY A 18 25.13 1.96 -9.34
C GLY A 18 25.17 1.40 -7.92
N LYS A 19 24.64 2.11 -6.93
CA LYS A 19 24.40 1.63 -5.57
C LYS A 19 22.93 1.22 -5.47
N ASN A 20 22.60 0.13 -6.15
CA ASN A 20 21.21 -0.26 -6.37
C ASN A 20 20.52 -0.58 -5.04
N TYR A 21 19.23 -0.24 -4.99
CA TYR A 21 18.35 -0.72 -3.94
C TYR A 21 18.39 -2.24 -3.89
N LEU A 22 18.15 -2.78 -2.70
CA LEU A 22 18.15 -4.21 -2.53
C LEU A 22 16.82 -4.77 -3.03
N ASP A 23 16.79 -5.23 -4.27
CA ASP A 23 15.67 -6.01 -4.80
C ASP A 23 15.90 -7.51 -4.51
N VAL A 24 15.08 -8.06 -3.62
CA VAL A 24 15.12 -9.50 -3.27
C VAL A 24 14.39 -10.37 -4.28
N THR A 25 13.70 -9.80 -5.27
CA THR A 25 12.91 -10.55 -6.27
C THR A 25 13.70 -11.68 -6.94
N PRO A 26 14.93 -11.46 -7.46
CA PRO A 26 15.69 -12.54 -8.08
C PRO A 26 16.02 -13.67 -7.11
N GLN A 27 16.28 -13.34 -5.85
CA GLN A 27 16.61 -14.31 -4.81
C GLN A 27 15.37 -15.10 -4.35
N MET A 28 14.20 -14.45 -4.24
CA MET A 28 12.93 -15.11 -3.98
C MET A 28 12.61 -16.14 -5.08
N ILE A 29 12.76 -15.75 -6.35
CA ILE A 29 12.56 -16.65 -7.50
C ILE A 29 13.55 -17.82 -7.44
N LYS A 30 14.83 -17.55 -7.18
CA LYS A 30 15.87 -18.58 -7.05
C LYS A 30 15.59 -19.58 -5.92
N GLN A 31 14.99 -19.13 -4.83
CA GLN A 31 14.59 -19.97 -3.70
C GLN A 31 13.25 -20.68 -3.91
N GLY A 32 12.56 -20.45 -5.03
CA GLY A 32 11.29 -21.10 -5.34
C GLY A 32 10.11 -20.55 -4.55
N TYR A 33 10.12 -19.26 -4.18
CA TYR A 33 8.97 -18.62 -3.56
C TYR A 33 7.73 -18.71 -4.45
N THR A 34 6.59 -18.92 -3.82
CA THR A 34 5.25 -18.86 -4.43
C THR A 34 4.43 -17.81 -3.67
N PRO A 35 3.30 -17.32 -4.25
CA PRO A 35 2.37 -16.48 -3.51
C PRO A 35 1.98 -17.08 -2.15
N ALA A 36 1.61 -18.35 -2.10
CA ALA A 36 1.29 -19.03 -0.84
C ALA A 36 2.45 -19.03 0.16
N ALA A 37 3.70 -19.24 -0.30
CA ALA A 37 4.87 -19.17 0.56
C ALA A 37 5.09 -17.75 1.12
N MET A 38 4.87 -16.70 0.33
CA MET A 38 4.96 -15.31 0.78
C MET A 38 3.98 -15.02 1.92
N PHE A 39 2.73 -15.50 1.81
CA PHE A 39 1.75 -15.37 2.90
C PHE A 39 2.15 -16.18 4.15
N ARG A 40 2.80 -17.34 3.99
CA ARG A 40 3.29 -18.13 5.14
C ARG A 40 4.41 -17.42 5.88
N VAL A 41 5.37 -16.84 5.15
CA VAL A 41 6.42 -16.02 5.74
C VAL A 41 5.83 -14.81 6.48
N ALA A 42 4.79 -14.18 5.92
CA ALA A 42 4.08 -13.10 6.62
C ALA A 42 3.40 -13.58 7.90
N GLU A 43 2.77 -14.75 7.90
CA GLU A 43 2.19 -15.34 9.12
C GLU A 43 3.25 -15.59 10.20
N GLU A 44 4.40 -16.13 9.82
CA GLU A 44 5.54 -16.36 10.73
C GLU A 44 6.05 -15.06 11.35
N PHE A 45 6.11 -13.98 10.58
CA PHE A 45 6.46 -12.65 11.09
C PHE A 45 5.52 -12.23 12.24
N PHE A 46 4.20 -12.33 12.06
CA PHE A 46 3.25 -11.96 13.12
C PHE A 46 3.29 -12.91 14.32
N ILE A 47 3.48 -14.22 14.10
CA ILE A 47 3.68 -15.18 15.19
C ILE A 47 4.94 -14.84 16.00
N SER A 48 6.01 -14.38 15.35
CA SER A 48 7.24 -13.94 16.04
C SER A 48 7.01 -12.76 16.99
N LEU A 49 5.98 -11.94 16.72
CA LEU A 49 5.50 -10.85 17.58
C LEU A 49 4.50 -11.32 18.64
N ASN A 50 4.35 -12.63 18.84
CA ASN A 50 3.38 -13.25 19.74
C ASN A 50 1.91 -12.96 19.36
N MET A 51 1.63 -12.77 18.08
CA MET A 51 0.26 -12.66 17.56
C MET A 51 -0.31 -14.05 17.17
N SER A 52 -1.61 -14.09 16.87
CA SER A 52 -2.29 -15.33 16.51
C SER A 52 -1.91 -15.79 15.10
N SER A 53 -1.87 -17.11 14.86
CA SER A 53 -1.84 -17.65 13.51
C SER A 53 -3.12 -17.31 12.73
N MET A 54 -3.03 -17.35 11.41
CA MET A 54 -4.20 -17.19 10.55
C MET A 54 -5.12 -18.41 10.70
N PRO A 55 -6.45 -18.21 10.80
CA PRO A 55 -7.38 -19.32 10.93
C PRO A 55 -7.40 -20.20 9.66
N GLN A 56 -7.78 -21.47 9.79
CA GLN A 56 -7.85 -22.38 8.64
C GLN A 56 -8.78 -21.85 7.52
N SER A 57 -9.86 -21.17 7.89
CA SER A 57 -10.78 -20.50 6.96
C SER A 57 -10.10 -19.45 6.09
N PHE A 58 -9.11 -18.72 6.63
CA PHE A 58 -8.35 -17.73 5.88
C PHE A 58 -7.62 -18.38 4.70
N TRP A 59 -6.92 -19.49 4.95
CA TRP A 59 -6.18 -20.23 3.93
C TRP A 59 -7.08 -20.92 2.91
N ALA A 60 -8.24 -21.42 3.34
CA ALA A 60 -9.18 -22.11 2.45
C ALA A 60 -9.91 -21.15 1.50
N ASN A 61 -10.15 -19.91 1.92
CA ASN A 61 -11.09 -19.02 1.25
C ASN A 61 -10.48 -17.72 0.68
N SER A 62 -9.24 -17.38 1.04
CA SER A 62 -8.56 -16.20 0.48
C SER A 62 -8.15 -16.42 -0.97
N VAL A 63 -8.10 -15.34 -1.75
CA VAL A 63 -7.56 -15.34 -3.11
C VAL A 63 -6.17 -14.70 -3.02
N VAL A 64 -5.15 -15.55 -2.98
CA VAL A 64 -3.75 -15.12 -2.82
C VAL A 64 -2.99 -15.09 -4.14
N GLU A 65 -3.58 -15.57 -5.23
CA GLU A 65 -3.06 -15.50 -6.58
C GLU A 65 -4.22 -15.42 -7.58
N GLU A 66 -3.93 -15.00 -8.82
CA GLU A 66 -4.95 -14.91 -9.86
C GLU A 66 -5.48 -16.31 -10.23
N LEU A 67 -6.81 -16.47 -10.22
CA LEU A 67 -7.45 -17.73 -10.57
C LEU A 67 -7.67 -17.82 -12.09
N PRO A 68 -7.26 -18.93 -12.75
CA PRO A 68 -7.45 -19.08 -14.18
C PRO A 68 -8.91 -18.95 -14.61
N GLY A 69 -9.18 -18.07 -15.58
CA GLY A 69 -10.50 -17.92 -16.20
C GLY A 69 -11.54 -17.17 -15.35
N GLN A 70 -11.14 -16.58 -14.22
CA GLN A 70 -12.03 -15.75 -13.40
C GLN A 70 -11.49 -14.31 -13.34
N PRO A 71 -12.08 -13.37 -14.10
CA PRO A 71 -11.66 -11.98 -14.01
C PRO A 71 -12.04 -11.44 -12.62
N ILE A 72 -11.02 -11.08 -11.85
CA ILE A 72 -11.17 -10.50 -10.51
C ILE A 72 -10.52 -9.12 -10.44
N ILE A 73 -10.98 -8.28 -9.52
CA ILE A 73 -10.33 -7.00 -9.24
C ILE A 73 -9.05 -7.30 -8.47
N CYS A 74 -7.87 -7.10 -9.09
CA CYS A 74 -6.59 -7.46 -8.50
C CYS A 74 -6.05 -6.51 -7.42
N GLN A 75 -6.71 -5.37 -7.19
CA GLN A 75 -6.27 -4.42 -6.15
C GLN A 75 -6.27 -5.11 -4.77
N PRO A 76 -5.14 -5.10 -4.03
CA PRO A 76 -5.04 -5.71 -2.70
C PRO A 76 -6.13 -5.20 -1.75
N SER A 77 -6.64 -6.09 -0.90
CA SER A 77 -7.65 -5.78 0.12
C SER A 77 -7.79 -6.91 1.13
N ALA A 78 -7.99 -6.55 2.39
CA ALA A 78 -8.34 -7.44 3.49
C ALA A 78 -9.82 -7.28 3.88
N TRP A 79 -10.45 -8.38 4.28
CA TRP A 79 -11.90 -8.46 4.50
C TRP A 79 -12.26 -9.12 5.83
N ASP A 80 -13.04 -8.43 6.66
CA ASP A 80 -13.75 -8.98 7.83
C ASP A 80 -15.21 -9.28 7.45
N PHE A 81 -15.60 -10.56 7.44
CA PHE A 81 -16.98 -10.98 7.12
C PHE A 81 -17.95 -10.81 8.29
N CYS A 82 -17.52 -10.13 9.36
CA CYS A 82 -18.33 -9.67 10.49
C CYS A 82 -18.92 -10.79 11.37
N ASN A 83 -18.65 -12.05 11.06
CA ASN A 83 -19.15 -13.23 11.75
C ASN A 83 -18.20 -13.76 12.85
N ARG A 84 -17.08 -13.06 13.10
CA ARG A 84 -16.01 -13.41 14.07
C ARG A 84 -15.12 -14.60 13.67
N GLN A 85 -15.35 -15.22 12.52
CA GLN A 85 -14.73 -16.48 12.12
C GLN A 85 -14.02 -16.41 10.76
N ASP A 86 -14.54 -15.61 9.83
CA ASP A 86 -14.12 -15.57 8.44
C ASP A 86 -13.46 -14.22 8.12
N TYR A 87 -12.19 -14.30 7.77
CA TYR A 87 -11.34 -13.18 7.41
C TYR A 87 -10.52 -13.60 6.21
N ARG A 88 -10.39 -12.73 5.21
CA ARG A 88 -9.79 -13.10 3.92
C ARG A 88 -8.95 -11.97 3.35
N ILE A 89 -8.01 -12.34 2.49
CA ILE A 89 -7.32 -11.41 1.60
C ILE A 89 -7.69 -11.74 0.15
N LYS A 90 -7.79 -10.70 -0.68
CA LYS A 90 -7.96 -10.80 -2.13
C LYS A 90 -6.87 -9.98 -2.82
N MET A 91 -5.86 -10.67 -3.35
CA MET A 91 -4.71 -10.09 -4.03
C MET A 91 -4.23 -11.01 -5.17
N CYS A 92 -3.93 -10.45 -6.34
CA CYS A 92 -3.29 -11.19 -7.43
C CYS A 92 -1.76 -11.14 -7.25
N THR A 93 -1.26 -11.83 -6.22
CA THR A 93 0.14 -11.73 -5.80
C THR A 93 1.09 -12.29 -6.84
N GLN A 94 2.13 -11.54 -7.13
CA GLN A 94 3.26 -11.90 -7.97
C GLN A 94 4.51 -12.11 -7.09
N VAL A 95 5.41 -12.99 -7.51
CA VAL A 95 6.65 -13.26 -6.77
C VAL A 95 7.66 -12.14 -7.02
N ASN A 96 7.53 -11.06 -6.26
CA ASN A 96 8.45 -9.93 -6.24
C ASN A 96 8.46 -9.25 -4.87
N MET A 97 9.45 -8.39 -4.64
CA MET A 97 9.64 -7.69 -3.36
C MET A 97 8.47 -6.77 -2.99
N LYS A 98 7.89 -6.06 -3.96
CA LYS A 98 6.77 -5.14 -3.72
C LYS A 98 5.56 -5.90 -3.17
N ASP A 99 5.20 -6.99 -3.83
CA ASP A 99 4.07 -7.83 -3.42
C ASP A 99 4.39 -8.58 -2.12
N PHE A 100 5.65 -8.94 -1.88
CA PHE A 100 6.08 -9.49 -0.58
C PHE A 100 5.78 -8.54 0.58
N ILE A 101 6.12 -7.25 0.44
CA ILE A 101 5.81 -6.22 1.43
C ILE A 101 4.30 -5.99 1.54
N THR A 102 3.60 -5.98 0.40
CA THR A 102 2.13 -5.79 0.36
C THR A 102 1.38 -6.92 1.06
N VAL A 103 1.85 -8.17 0.94
CA VAL A 103 1.26 -9.30 1.67
C VAL A 103 1.32 -9.09 3.19
N HIS A 104 2.42 -8.53 3.71
CA HIS A 104 2.53 -8.20 5.14
C HIS A 104 1.60 -7.05 5.54
N HIS A 105 1.46 -6.03 4.68
CA HIS A 105 0.50 -4.94 4.86
C HIS A 105 -0.93 -5.49 4.99
N GLU A 106 -1.38 -6.29 4.03
CA GLU A 106 -2.75 -6.83 4.04
C GLU A 106 -2.99 -7.79 5.22
N MET A 107 -1.97 -8.57 5.60
CA MET A 107 -2.08 -9.48 6.73
C MET A 107 -2.11 -8.74 8.08
N ALA A 108 -1.50 -7.54 8.17
CA ALA A 108 -1.63 -6.68 9.36
C ALA A 108 -3.09 -6.24 9.57
N HIS A 109 -3.83 -5.92 8.50
CA HIS A 109 -5.28 -5.65 8.58
C HIS A 109 -6.03 -6.86 9.16
N VAL A 110 -5.73 -8.08 8.68
CA VAL A 110 -6.35 -9.30 9.20
C VAL A 110 -6.00 -9.53 10.67
N GLN A 111 -4.76 -9.28 11.09
CA GLN A 111 -4.38 -9.33 12.49
C GLN A 111 -5.18 -8.33 13.33
N TYR A 112 -5.40 -7.12 12.83
CA TYR A 112 -6.23 -6.14 13.51
C TYR A 112 -7.67 -6.68 13.68
N PHE A 113 -8.23 -7.28 12.62
CA PHE A 113 -9.56 -7.91 12.67
C PHE A 113 -9.65 -9.00 13.74
N LEU A 114 -8.64 -9.87 13.80
CA LEU A 114 -8.57 -10.97 14.77
C LEU A 114 -8.51 -10.46 16.21
N ASN A 115 -7.84 -9.33 16.45
CA ASN A 115 -7.65 -8.77 17.79
C ASN A 115 -8.91 -8.11 18.34
N TYR A 116 -9.69 -7.39 17.52
CA TYR A 116 -10.94 -6.78 17.98
C TYR A 116 -12.18 -7.67 17.86
N LYS A 117 -12.08 -8.91 17.34
CA LYS A 117 -13.25 -9.75 16.98
C LYS A 117 -14.24 -10.02 18.11
N LYS A 118 -13.80 -9.90 19.37
CA LYS A 118 -14.64 -10.09 20.56
C LYS A 118 -15.43 -8.83 20.95
N GLN A 119 -15.06 -7.66 20.43
CA GLN A 119 -15.80 -6.42 20.66
C GLN A 119 -17.21 -6.50 20.05
N PRO A 120 -18.19 -5.72 20.57
CA PRO A 120 -19.45 -5.47 19.89
C PRO A 120 -19.23 -5.02 18.44
N LYS A 121 -20.11 -5.41 17.51
CA LYS A 121 -19.88 -5.17 16.07
C LYS A 121 -19.65 -3.70 15.74
N VAL A 122 -20.31 -2.78 16.45
CA VAL A 122 -20.17 -1.33 16.29
C VAL A 122 -18.79 -0.78 16.70
N TYR A 123 -17.98 -1.55 17.42
CA TYR A 123 -16.62 -1.19 17.86
C TYR A 123 -15.54 -2.03 17.17
N ARG A 124 -15.86 -2.69 16.05
CA ARG A 124 -14.92 -3.47 15.24
C ARG A 124 -14.45 -2.65 14.05
N ASP A 125 -13.66 -1.66 14.38
CA ASP A 125 -12.99 -0.77 13.45
C ASP A 125 -11.72 -0.24 14.14
N GLY A 126 -10.90 0.48 13.40
CA GLY A 126 -9.75 1.19 13.94
C GLY A 126 -10.20 2.25 14.95
N ALA A 127 -9.27 2.70 15.80
CA ALA A 127 -9.55 3.81 16.72
C ALA A 127 -10.00 5.08 15.96
N ASN A 128 -9.47 5.26 14.75
CA ASN A 128 -9.95 6.16 13.71
C ASN A 128 -9.58 5.52 12.34
N PRO A 129 -10.06 6.08 11.21
CA PRO A 129 -9.81 5.49 9.89
C PRO A 129 -8.32 5.28 9.54
N GLY A 130 -7.42 6.11 10.06
CA GLY A 130 -5.98 5.98 9.81
C GLY A 130 -5.27 4.89 10.57
N PHE A 131 -5.81 4.46 11.71
CA PHE A 131 -5.14 3.45 12.53
C PHE A 131 -4.98 2.12 11.81
N HIS A 132 -5.94 1.75 10.95
CA HIS A 132 -5.84 0.54 10.14
C HIS A 132 -4.64 0.61 9.20
N GLU A 133 -4.56 1.65 8.39
CA GLU A 133 -3.49 1.81 7.41
C GLU A 133 -2.13 2.06 8.07
N ALA A 134 -2.08 2.89 9.12
CA ALA A 134 -0.83 3.23 9.82
C ALA A 134 -0.18 2.00 10.48
N LEU A 135 -0.98 1.09 11.05
CA LEU A 135 -0.48 -0.17 11.61
C LEU A 135 0.14 -1.02 10.51
N SER A 136 -0.56 -1.21 9.40
CA SER A 136 -0.12 -2.02 8.27
C SER A 136 1.16 -1.47 7.63
N GLU A 137 1.25 -0.15 7.47
CA GLU A 137 2.46 0.53 6.99
C GLU A 137 3.65 0.39 7.94
N ALA A 138 3.43 0.46 9.26
CA ALA A 138 4.50 0.26 10.24
C ALA A 138 5.11 -1.16 10.15
N ILE A 139 4.29 -2.17 9.86
CA ILE A 139 4.78 -3.53 9.59
C ILE A 139 5.59 -3.56 8.30
N SER A 140 5.07 -2.99 7.21
CA SER A 140 5.78 -2.93 5.92
C SER A 140 7.16 -2.28 6.03
N LEU A 141 7.30 -1.22 6.82
CA LEU A 141 8.60 -0.57 7.10
C LEU A 141 9.58 -1.50 7.81
N SER A 142 9.10 -2.37 8.69
CA SER A 142 9.96 -3.33 9.42
C SER A 142 10.42 -4.45 8.49
N VAL A 143 9.50 -4.94 7.64
CA VAL A 143 9.73 -6.04 6.69
C VAL A 143 10.68 -5.64 5.57
N SER A 144 10.63 -4.38 5.12
CA SER A 144 11.51 -3.87 4.06
C SER A 144 12.96 -3.64 4.49
N THR A 145 13.28 -3.78 5.79
CA THR A 145 14.64 -3.53 6.27
C THR A 145 15.63 -4.61 5.79
N PRO A 146 16.87 -4.25 5.40
CA PRO A 146 17.90 -5.21 5.04
C PRO A 146 18.18 -6.23 6.15
N LYS A 147 18.10 -5.82 7.41
CA LYS A 147 18.28 -6.72 8.55
C LYS A 147 17.24 -7.83 8.56
N HIS A 148 15.96 -7.50 8.37
CA HIS A 148 14.90 -8.51 8.33
C HIS A 148 15.06 -9.44 7.12
N LEU A 149 15.25 -8.88 5.93
CA LEU A 149 15.44 -9.65 4.70
C LEU A 149 16.67 -10.59 4.75
N GLN A 150 17.72 -10.23 5.49
CA GLN A 150 18.86 -11.10 5.77
C GLN A 150 18.48 -12.30 6.66
N THR A 151 17.63 -12.11 7.68
CA THR A 151 17.15 -13.22 8.52
C THR A 151 16.33 -14.25 7.74
N LEU A 152 15.69 -13.83 6.66
CA LEU A 152 14.98 -14.69 5.71
C LEU A 152 15.90 -15.34 4.66
N GLY A 153 17.21 -15.07 4.70
CA GLY A 153 18.16 -15.55 3.70
C GLY A 153 17.97 -14.94 2.30
N LEU A 154 17.18 -13.87 2.18
CA LEU A 154 16.96 -13.15 0.92
C LEU A 154 18.10 -12.18 0.61
N ILE A 155 18.94 -11.89 1.62
CA ILE A 155 20.18 -11.12 1.48
C ILE A 155 21.32 -11.94 2.07
N LEU A 156 22.42 -12.05 1.33
CA LEU A 156 23.63 -12.73 1.82
C LEU A 156 24.50 -11.78 2.66
N ASN A 157 24.78 -10.59 2.14
CA ASN A 157 25.59 -9.57 2.81
C ASN A 157 24.78 -8.28 2.95
N SER A 158 24.52 -7.83 4.18
CA SER A 158 23.95 -6.50 4.40
C SER A 158 24.99 -5.46 4.02
N VAL A 159 24.67 -4.61 3.04
CA VAL A 159 25.49 -3.44 2.73
C VAL A 159 25.02 -2.29 3.62
N ASP A 160 25.78 -2.01 4.67
CA ASP A 160 25.55 -0.86 5.55
C ASP A 160 26.63 0.20 5.27
N ASP A 161 26.50 0.85 4.11
CA ASP A 161 27.33 2.00 3.74
C ASP A 161 26.46 3.25 3.53
N ILE A 162 27.08 4.42 3.64
CA ILE A 162 26.38 5.71 3.50
C ILE A 162 25.64 5.80 2.14
N PRO A 163 26.27 5.45 0.99
CA PRO A 163 25.58 5.50 -0.30
C PRO A 163 24.29 4.66 -0.38
N HIS A 164 24.30 3.40 0.08
CA HIS A 164 23.10 2.56 0.06
C HIS A 164 22.03 3.07 1.03
N ASN A 165 22.43 3.54 2.23
CA ASN A 165 21.50 4.10 3.20
C ASN A 165 20.82 5.38 2.69
N ILE A 166 21.57 6.27 2.01
CA ILE A 166 20.97 7.46 1.39
C ILE A 166 20.02 7.08 0.26
N ASN A 167 20.39 6.13 -0.59
CA ASN A 167 19.51 5.64 -1.65
C ASN A 167 18.23 4.99 -1.10
N TYR A 168 18.33 4.22 0.00
CA TYR A 168 17.17 3.66 0.70
C TYR A 168 16.24 4.75 1.23
N LEU A 169 16.79 5.72 1.97
CA LEU A 169 16.00 6.83 2.52
C LEU A 169 15.39 7.71 1.43
N PHE A 170 16.11 7.91 0.32
CA PHE A 170 15.60 8.62 -0.84
C PHE A 170 14.44 7.85 -1.49
N GLY A 171 14.57 6.54 -1.70
CA GLY A 171 13.48 5.68 -2.16
C GLY A 171 12.24 5.77 -1.27
N LEU A 172 12.44 5.66 0.05
CA LEU A 172 11.37 5.79 1.02
C LEU A 172 10.72 7.18 0.98
N ALA A 173 11.50 8.25 0.83
CA ALA A 173 10.97 9.60 0.68
C ALA A 173 10.15 9.76 -0.61
N MET A 174 10.59 9.15 -1.71
CA MET A 174 9.92 9.17 -3.00
C MET A 174 8.58 8.43 -2.98
N ASP A 175 8.38 7.49 -2.06
CA ASP A 175 7.07 6.88 -1.80
C ASP A 175 6.24 7.67 -0.77
N LYS A 176 6.82 7.90 0.42
CA LYS A 176 6.06 8.38 1.59
C LYS A 176 5.88 9.90 1.62
N LEU A 177 6.92 10.68 1.30
CA LEU A 177 6.83 12.15 1.39
C LEU A 177 6.07 12.73 0.19
N THR A 178 6.24 12.15 -1.00
CA THR A 178 5.54 12.62 -2.22
C THR A 178 4.03 12.31 -2.17
N PHE A 179 3.63 11.30 -1.39
CA PHE A 179 2.23 10.96 -1.15
C PHE A 179 1.49 12.01 -0.32
N LEU A 180 2.14 12.65 0.66
CA LEU A 180 1.51 13.62 1.58
C LEU A 180 0.77 14.77 0.85
N PRO A 181 1.40 15.51 -0.09
CA PRO A 181 0.68 16.56 -0.81
C PRO A 181 -0.39 16.01 -1.75
N PHE A 182 -0.23 14.78 -2.27
CA PHE A 182 -1.27 14.13 -3.08
C PHE A 182 -2.52 13.83 -2.27
N SER A 183 -2.36 13.18 -1.11
CA SER A 183 -3.47 12.77 -0.27
C SER A 183 -4.25 13.97 0.27
N LEU A 184 -3.51 15.00 0.71
CA LEU A 184 -4.10 16.25 1.17
C LEU A 184 -4.88 16.96 0.06
N ALA A 185 -4.33 17.06 -1.16
CA ALA A 185 -5.02 17.70 -2.28
C ALA A 185 -6.35 17.01 -2.62
N LEU A 186 -6.39 15.68 -2.59
CA LEU A 186 -7.58 14.90 -2.93
C LEU A 186 -8.72 15.11 -1.94
N ASP A 187 -8.46 15.01 -0.63
CA ASP A 187 -9.53 15.19 0.34
C ASP A 187 -9.90 16.65 0.57
N LEU A 188 -8.97 17.62 0.45
CA LEU A 188 -9.34 19.04 0.39
C LEU A 188 -10.31 19.31 -0.78
N TRP A 189 -9.99 18.78 -1.97
CA TRP A 189 -10.85 18.91 -3.14
C TRP A 189 -12.25 18.33 -2.89
N ARG A 190 -12.36 17.14 -2.28
CA ARG A 190 -13.66 16.53 -1.92
C ARG A 190 -14.41 17.33 -0.88
N TRP A 191 -13.71 17.79 0.17
CA TRP A 191 -14.33 18.57 1.23
C TRP A 191 -14.89 19.89 0.72
N ASP A 192 -14.17 20.57 -0.17
CA ASP A 192 -14.66 21.81 -0.78
C ASP A 192 -15.92 21.57 -1.63
N ILE A 193 -15.98 20.44 -2.36
CA ILE A 193 -17.19 20.04 -3.09
C ILE A 193 -18.35 19.75 -2.12
N PHE A 194 -18.11 18.94 -1.09
CA PHE A 194 -19.15 18.57 -0.13
C PHE A 194 -19.65 19.76 0.70
N LYS A 195 -18.79 20.75 0.97
CA LYS A 195 -19.16 22.01 1.60
C LYS A 195 -19.91 22.96 0.65
N GLY A 196 -19.82 22.72 -0.66
CA GLY A 196 -20.41 23.56 -1.70
C GLY A 196 -19.59 24.80 -2.05
N THR A 197 -18.32 24.88 -1.63
CA THR A 197 -17.40 25.97 -2.03
C THR A 197 -16.89 25.81 -3.46
N THR A 198 -16.85 24.56 -3.96
CA THR A 198 -16.49 24.26 -5.35
C THR A 198 -17.69 23.66 -6.09
N HIS A 199 -18.18 24.39 -7.11
CA HIS A 199 -19.27 23.94 -7.97
C HIS A 199 -18.77 23.09 -9.14
N LYS A 200 -19.69 22.37 -9.80
CA LYS A 200 -19.39 21.39 -10.86
C LYS A 200 -18.56 21.98 -12.00
N GLU A 201 -18.80 23.24 -12.33
CA GLU A 201 -18.12 24.01 -13.38
C GLU A 201 -16.67 24.37 -13.01
N ARG A 202 -16.19 23.95 -11.83
CA ARG A 202 -14.82 24.19 -11.36
C ARG A 202 -14.18 22.94 -10.79
N TYR A 203 -14.79 21.77 -10.97
CA TYR A 203 -14.25 20.53 -10.40
C TYR A 203 -12.83 20.27 -10.88
N ASN A 204 -12.56 20.42 -12.18
CA ASN A 204 -11.26 20.09 -12.73
C ASN A 204 -10.24 21.20 -12.48
N CYS A 205 -10.64 22.47 -12.61
CA CYS A 205 -9.80 23.62 -12.29
C CYS A 205 -9.36 23.62 -10.82
N HIS A 206 -10.29 23.41 -9.88
CA HIS A 206 -9.97 23.35 -8.45
C HIS A 206 -9.03 22.19 -8.10
N TRP A 207 -9.23 21.04 -8.75
CA TRP A 207 -8.33 19.91 -8.61
C TRP A 207 -6.89 20.29 -9.00
N TRP A 208 -6.70 20.91 -10.18
CA TRP A 208 -5.36 21.28 -10.62
C TRP A 208 -4.73 22.43 -9.83
N ASP A 209 -5.52 23.40 -9.34
CA ASP A 209 -5.03 24.44 -8.42
C ASP A 209 -4.44 23.82 -7.14
N LEU A 210 -5.15 22.88 -6.52
CA LEU A 210 -4.65 22.16 -5.35
C LEU A 210 -3.43 21.30 -5.66
N ARG A 211 -3.40 20.62 -6.81
CA ARG A 211 -2.26 19.80 -7.24
C ARG A 211 -1.00 20.62 -7.48
N GLU A 212 -1.14 21.81 -8.06
CA GLU A 212 -0.03 22.74 -8.28
C GLU A 212 0.43 23.37 -6.97
N ARG A 213 -0.51 23.91 -6.17
CA ARG A 213 -0.20 24.61 -4.92
C ARG A 213 0.45 23.71 -3.86
N LEU A 214 -0.02 22.46 -3.72
CA LEU A 214 0.47 21.54 -2.69
C LEU A 214 1.55 20.61 -3.21
N GLY A 215 1.39 20.09 -4.42
CA GLY A 215 2.29 19.07 -4.98
C GLY A 215 3.32 19.62 -5.98
N GLY A 216 3.21 20.87 -6.41
CA GLY A 216 4.12 21.46 -7.39
C GLY A 216 4.01 20.83 -8.79
N VAL A 217 2.88 20.20 -9.11
CA VAL A 217 2.66 19.51 -10.39
C VAL A 217 1.52 20.13 -11.18
N LYS A 218 1.68 20.16 -12.51
CA LYS A 218 0.68 20.70 -13.46
C LYS A 218 0.32 19.65 -14.51
N PRO A 219 -0.85 19.74 -15.17
CA PRO A 219 -1.18 18.80 -16.23
C PRO A 219 -0.23 18.99 -17.42
N PRO A 220 0.20 17.90 -18.09
CA PRO A 220 1.10 18.00 -19.24
C PRO A 220 0.42 18.54 -20.50
N VAL A 221 -0.92 18.55 -20.52
CA VAL A 221 -1.76 19.09 -21.60
C VAL A 221 -2.82 20.01 -21.01
N LEU A 222 -3.35 20.93 -21.81
CA LEU A 222 -4.46 21.78 -21.38
C LEU A 222 -5.66 20.91 -21.00
N ARG A 223 -6.28 21.24 -19.87
CA ARG A 223 -7.50 20.60 -19.37
C ARG A 223 -8.63 21.61 -19.38
N SER A 224 -9.86 21.12 -19.48
CA SER A 224 -11.08 21.93 -19.41
C SER A 224 -12.08 21.30 -18.45
N GLU A 225 -13.22 21.95 -18.23
CA GLU A 225 -14.27 21.43 -17.34
C GLU A 225 -15.15 20.35 -17.99
N THR A 226 -14.89 19.99 -19.26
CA THR A 226 -15.41 18.75 -19.84
C THR A 226 -14.61 17.53 -19.38
N ASP A 227 -13.41 17.75 -18.84
CA ASP A 227 -12.60 16.71 -18.20
C ASP A 227 -12.98 16.52 -16.73
N PHE A 228 -12.74 15.32 -16.20
CA PHE A 228 -12.92 15.00 -14.79
C PHE A 228 -11.77 14.13 -14.28
N ASP A 229 -10.58 14.73 -14.18
CA ASP A 229 -9.33 14.07 -13.80
C ASP A 229 -9.38 13.36 -12.43
N PRO A 230 -9.92 13.96 -11.35
CA PRO A 230 -10.02 13.26 -10.07
C PRO A 230 -10.90 12.00 -10.16
N GLY A 231 -11.88 11.95 -11.07
CA GLY A 231 -12.69 10.75 -11.33
C GLY A 231 -11.91 9.54 -11.83
N SER A 232 -10.71 9.75 -12.39
CA SER A 232 -9.82 8.66 -12.82
C SER A 232 -9.08 7.97 -11.66
N LYS A 233 -9.16 8.52 -10.43
CA LYS A 233 -8.54 7.93 -9.25
C LYS A 233 -9.57 7.12 -8.47
N TYR A 234 -9.39 5.79 -8.40
CA TYR A 234 -10.32 4.80 -7.80
C TYR A 234 -11.13 5.27 -6.58
N HIS A 235 -10.50 5.94 -5.62
CA HIS A 235 -11.14 6.33 -4.35
C HIS A 235 -12.25 7.36 -4.54
N VAL A 236 -12.17 8.18 -5.60
CA VAL A 236 -13.18 9.18 -5.94
C VAL A 236 -14.49 8.50 -6.40
N PRO A 237 -14.54 7.69 -7.49
CA PRO A 237 -15.77 7.00 -7.89
C PRO A 237 -16.21 5.90 -6.93
N ALA A 238 -15.29 5.29 -6.16
CA ALA A 238 -15.63 4.29 -5.14
C ALA A 238 -16.14 4.90 -3.82
N ASN A 239 -16.14 6.24 -3.69
CA ASN A 239 -16.52 6.97 -2.49
C ASN A 239 -15.78 6.51 -1.22
N ILE A 240 -14.47 6.29 -1.34
CA ILE A 240 -13.61 5.89 -0.22
C ILE A 240 -12.87 7.14 0.30
N PRO A 241 -12.95 7.49 1.59
CA PRO A 241 -12.12 8.52 2.22
C PRO A 241 -10.62 8.35 1.89
N TYR A 242 -9.87 9.45 1.72
CA TYR A 242 -8.45 9.36 1.34
C TYR A 242 -7.50 9.74 2.48
N ILE A 243 -7.94 10.60 3.39
CA ILE A 243 -7.28 10.87 4.65
C ILE A 243 -7.75 9.82 5.66
N GLY A 244 -6.79 8.97 6.04
CA GLY A 244 -6.84 8.07 7.17
C GLY A 244 -5.69 8.44 8.07
#